data_AF-A0A1H8UZM1-F1
#
_entry.id   AF-A0A1H8UZM1-F1
#
_cell.length_a   1.000
_cell.length_b   1.000
_cell.length_c   1.000
_cell.angle_alpha   90.00
_cell.angle_beta   90.00
_cell.angle_gamma   90.00
#
_symmetry.space_group_name_H-M   'P 1'
#
loop_
_entity.id
_entity.type
_entity.pdbx_description
1 polymer ?
#
loop_
_entity_poly.entity_id
_entity_poly.type
_entity_poly.pdbx_seq_one_letter_code
_entity_poly.pdbx_strand_id
1 'polypeptide(L)'
;MVSETWFYIVVNVTTAISIGLGVLFPAIGQARAAAAASEATARQPDESDVISRTLYIGLAMIESQALYVLIVALILLFANPLEGRVSEAAAQGGDAMWFLILASVGAAVAINLGTMLASIGQGKVVESAVESIAEQPEARDEISRSLYISLALLESLALYALIVSLILLYANPLLETVLGAG
;
A
#
# COMPACT_ATOMS: atom_id res chain seq x y z
N MET A 1 21.80 9.09 -26.06
CA MET A 1 21.45 7.68 -25.74
C MET A 1 21.24 7.59 -24.24
N VAL A 2 20.15 6.98 -23.78
CA VAL A 2 19.91 6.76 -22.35
C VAL A 2 20.81 5.60 -21.91
N SER A 3 21.75 5.86 -21.00
CA SER A 3 22.63 4.82 -20.46
C SER A 3 21.92 3.98 -19.41
N GLU A 4 22.45 2.78 -19.14
CA GLU A 4 21.99 1.88 -18.08
C GLU A 4 21.98 2.57 -16.71
N THR A 5 22.91 3.50 -16.48
CA THR A 5 23.00 4.29 -15.24
C THR A 5 21.70 5.04 -14.94
N TRP A 6 20.98 5.51 -15.96
CA TRP A 6 19.72 6.22 -15.76
C TRP A 6 18.63 5.32 -15.16
N PHE A 7 18.61 4.03 -15.50
CA PHE A 7 17.69 3.08 -14.88
C PHE A 7 17.91 3.03 -13.37
N TYR A 8 19.15 2.81 -12.94
CA TYR A 8 19.48 2.74 -11.52
C TYR A 8 19.22 4.05 -10.78
N ILE A 9 19.54 5.21 -11.38
CA ILE A 9 19.27 6.52 -10.77
C ILE A 9 17.78 6.71 -10.53
N VAL A 10 16.95 6.45 -11.55
CA VAL A 10 15.51 6.66 -11.43
C VAL A 10 14.92 5.69 -10.43
N VAL A 11 15.28 4.40 -10.48
CA VAL A 11 14.80 3.39 -9.51
C VAL A 11 15.14 3.78 -8.07
N ASN A 12 16.35 4.28 -7.81
CA ASN A 12 16.75 4.76 -6.47
C ASN A 12 15.86 5.92 -5.99
N VAL A 13 15.69 6.94 -6.82
CA VAL A 13 14.87 8.12 -6.48
C VAL A 13 13.40 7.73 -6.30
N THR A 14 12.86 6.92 -7.20
CA THR A 14 11.50 6.38 -7.14
C THR A 14 11.26 5.60 -5.86
N THR A 15 12.20 4.76 -5.45
CA THR A 15 12.11 3.97 -4.21
C THR A 15 12.03 4.88 -2.98
N ALA A 16 12.92 5.88 -2.90
CA ALA A 16 12.94 6.83 -1.79
C ALA A 16 11.64 7.65 -1.69
N ILE A 17 11.11 8.12 -2.83
CA ILE A 17 9.84 8.84 -2.88
C ILE A 17 8.68 7.92 -2.52
N SER A 18 8.68 6.69 -3.04
CA SER A 18 7.62 5.71 -2.82
C SER A 18 7.40 5.43 -1.34
N ILE A 19 8.46 5.11 -0.60
CA ILE A 19 8.31 4.85 0.84
C ILE A 19 7.94 6.13 1.60
N GLY A 20 8.52 7.28 1.22
CA GLY A 20 8.25 8.55 1.87
C GLY A 20 6.80 9.00 1.74
N LEU A 21 6.16 8.76 0.60
CA LEU A 21 4.75 9.09 0.37
C LEU A 21 3.80 8.02 0.91
N GLY A 22 4.15 6.75 0.75
CA GLY A 22 3.25 5.63 1.03
C GLY A 22 2.93 5.42 2.49
N VAL A 23 3.76 5.94 3.40
CA VAL A 23 3.53 5.83 4.86
C VAL A 23 2.70 6.98 5.44
N LEU A 24 2.51 8.08 4.70
CA LEU A 24 1.84 9.29 5.22
C LEU A 24 0.37 9.02 5.57
N PHE A 25 -0.33 8.32 4.69
CA PHE A 25 -1.76 8.08 4.82
C PHE A 25 -2.10 6.95 5.81
N PRO A 26 -1.33 5.84 5.85
CA PRO A 26 -1.38 4.90 6.98
C PRO A 26 -1.21 5.59 8.33
N ALA A 27 -0.23 6.48 8.48
CA ALA A 27 -0.01 7.21 9.72
C ALA A 27 -1.24 8.05 10.14
N ILE A 28 -1.89 8.73 9.19
CA ILE A 28 -3.12 9.49 9.45
C ILE A 28 -4.26 8.55 9.87
N GLY A 29 -4.47 7.44 9.16
CA GLY A 29 -5.52 6.46 9.48
C GLY A 29 -5.33 5.86 10.87
N GLN A 30 -4.10 5.49 11.22
CA GLN A 30 -3.75 4.94 12.53
C GLN A 30 -3.92 5.97 13.66
N ALA A 31 -3.46 7.21 13.45
CA ALA A 31 -3.58 8.26 14.44
C ALA A 31 -5.04 8.56 14.80
N ARG A 32 -5.92 8.60 13.79
CA ARG A 32 -7.35 8.79 14.00
C ARG A 32 -7.98 7.66 14.79
N ALA A 33 -7.75 6.42 14.37
CA ALA A 33 -8.26 5.23 15.07
C ALA A 33 -7.77 5.18 16.52
N ALA A 34 -6.49 5.45 16.76
CA ALA A 34 -5.90 5.43 18.10
C ALA A 34 -6.43 6.55 19.01
N ALA A 35 -6.62 7.77 18.47
CA ALA A 35 -7.21 8.87 19.21
C ALA A 35 -8.65 8.54 19.64
N ALA A 36 -9.48 8.09 18.70
CA ALA A 36 -10.87 7.72 18.96
C ALA A 36 -10.98 6.57 19.97
N ALA A 37 -10.12 5.55 19.86
CA ALA A 37 -10.11 4.43 20.81
C ALA A 37 -9.71 4.87 22.23
N SER A 38 -8.80 5.84 22.35
CA SER A 38 -8.40 6.41 23.65
C SER A 38 -9.57 7.15 24.31
N GLU A 39 -10.29 7.97 23.55
CA GLU A 39 -11.49 8.67 24.03
C GLU A 39 -12.64 7.71 24.35
N ALA A 40 -12.85 6.70 23.50
CA ALA A 40 -13.84 5.65 23.71
C ALA A 40 -13.56 4.87 25.01
N THR A 41 -12.30 4.51 25.26
CA THR A 41 -11.88 3.81 26.49
C THR A 41 -12.07 4.69 27.73
N ALA A 42 -11.79 5.99 27.62
CA ALA A 42 -12.01 6.93 28.73
C ALA A 42 -13.50 7.07 29.09
N ARG A 43 -14.39 7.02 28.08
CA ARG A 43 -15.85 7.05 28.27
C ARG A 43 -16.43 5.72 28.76
N GLN A 44 -15.88 4.61 28.29
CA GLN A 44 -16.35 3.25 28.60
C GLN A 44 -15.18 2.32 29.00
N PRO A 45 -14.68 2.43 30.24
CA PRO A 45 -13.54 1.64 30.69
C PRO A 45 -13.85 0.14 30.81
N ASP A 46 -15.12 -0.23 31.05
CA ASP A 46 -15.54 -1.63 31.16
C ASP A 46 -15.45 -2.39 29.82
N GLU A 47 -15.45 -1.68 28.69
CA GLU A 47 -15.28 -2.24 27.34
C GLU A 47 -13.86 -2.05 26.79
N SER A 48 -12.90 -1.64 27.62
CA SER A 48 -11.51 -1.37 27.22
C SER A 48 -10.85 -2.53 26.48
N ASP A 49 -11.08 -3.77 26.90
CA ASP A 49 -10.56 -4.97 26.25
C ASP A 49 -11.10 -5.12 24.82
N VAL A 50 -12.40 -4.87 24.61
CA VAL A 50 -13.05 -5.00 23.30
C VAL A 50 -12.65 -3.85 22.39
N ILE A 51 -12.61 -2.62 22.90
CA ILE A 51 -12.13 -1.45 22.18
C ILE A 51 -10.68 -1.64 21.73
N SER A 52 -9.80 -2.12 22.62
CA SER A 52 -8.39 -2.35 22.30
C SER A 52 -8.21 -3.44 21.24
N ARG A 53 -8.95 -4.54 21.34
CA ARG A 53 -8.91 -5.60 20.31
C ARG A 53 -9.38 -5.08 18.95
N THR A 54 -10.46 -4.31 18.94
CA THR A 54 -11.02 -3.67 17.74
C THR A 54 -9.99 -2.72 17.11
N LEU A 55 -9.37 -1.87 17.93
CA LEU A 55 -8.30 -0.97 17.53
C LEU A 55 -7.13 -1.74 16.91
N TYR A 56 -6.57 -2.74 17.60
CA TYR A 56 -5.37 -3.44 17.14
C TYR A 56 -5.58 -4.17 15.81
N ILE A 57 -6.77 -4.76 15.61
CA ILE A 57 -7.10 -5.36 14.32
C ILE A 57 -7.18 -4.28 13.24
N GLY A 58 -7.83 -3.15 13.54
CA GLY A 58 -7.88 -2.00 12.64
C GLY A 58 -6.49 -1.46 12.26
N LEU A 59 -5.63 -1.24 13.26
CA LEU A 59 -4.27 -0.76 13.05
C LEU A 59 -3.42 -1.75 12.26
N ALA A 60 -3.57 -3.06 12.49
CA ALA A 60 -2.87 -4.09 11.74
C ALA A 60 -3.26 -4.10 10.25
N MET A 61 -4.55 -3.87 9.95
CA MET A 61 -5.01 -3.73 8.56
C MET A 61 -4.44 -2.46 7.92
N ILE A 62 -4.46 -1.33 8.62
CA ILE A 62 -3.87 -0.08 8.09
C ILE A 62 -2.35 -0.21 7.91
N GLU A 63 -1.66 -0.93 8.81
CA GLU A 63 -0.22 -1.20 8.71
C GLU A 63 0.12 -2.02 7.46
N SER A 64 -0.73 -2.98 7.08
CA SER A 64 -0.51 -3.80 5.87
C SER A 64 -0.36 -2.94 4.61
N GLN A 65 -1.03 -1.78 4.56
CA GLN A 65 -0.95 -0.80 3.48
C GLN A 65 0.46 -0.22 3.35
N ALA A 66 1.06 0.15 4.48
CA ALA A 66 2.44 0.62 4.54
C ALA A 66 3.41 -0.51 4.16
N LEU A 67 3.13 -1.74 4.62
CA LEU A 67 3.94 -2.91 4.28
C LEU A 67 3.91 -3.23 2.78
N TYR A 68 2.79 -3.06 2.09
CA TYR A 68 2.76 -3.26 0.64
C TYR A 68 3.65 -2.27 -0.11
N VAL A 69 3.63 -1.00 0.28
CA VAL A 69 4.53 0.01 -0.31
C VAL A 69 5.98 -0.33 0.01
N LEU A 70 6.27 -0.74 1.25
CA LEU A 70 7.61 -1.17 1.66
C LEU A 70 8.09 -2.37 0.84
N ILE A 71 7.25 -3.38 0.62
CA ILE A 71 7.59 -4.56 -0.17
C ILE A 71 7.93 -4.16 -1.61
N VAL A 72 7.11 -3.31 -2.25
CA VAL A 72 7.41 -2.82 -3.61
C VAL A 72 8.71 -2.01 -3.64
N ALA A 73 8.96 -1.16 -2.64
CA ALA A 73 10.21 -0.41 -2.52
C ALA A 73 11.44 -1.33 -2.38
N LEU A 74 11.34 -2.38 -1.56
CA LEU A 74 12.41 -3.38 -1.41
C LEU A 74 12.63 -4.19 -2.68
N ILE A 75 11.56 -4.55 -3.40
CA ILE A 75 11.65 -5.21 -4.70
C ILE A 75 12.39 -4.30 -5.68
N LEU A 76 12.01 -3.03 -5.78
CA LEU A 76 12.66 -2.08 -6.68
C LEU A 76 14.16 -1.91 -6.38
N LEU A 77 14.56 -1.95 -5.11
CA LEU A 77 15.95 -1.71 -4.72
C LEU A 77 16.85 -2.95 -4.76
N PHE A 78 16.33 -4.13 -4.39
CA PHE A 78 17.15 -5.32 -4.14
C PHE A 78 16.79 -6.53 -5.00
N ALA A 79 15.63 -6.51 -5.66
CA ALA A 79 15.13 -7.66 -6.40
C ALA A 79 14.35 -7.23 -7.65
N ASN A 80 14.82 -6.19 -8.35
CA ASN A 80 14.08 -5.63 -9.47
C ASN A 80 14.18 -6.57 -10.69
N PRO A 81 13.09 -7.25 -11.09
CA PRO A 81 13.16 -8.22 -12.20
C PRO A 81 13.50 -7.56 -13.55
N LEU A 82 13.26 -6.24 -13.68
CA LEU A 82 13.56 -5.50 -14.91
C LEU A 82 15.06 -5.24 -15.08
N GLU A 83 15.87 -5.37 -14.02
CA GLU A 83 17.32 -5.21 -14.08
C GLU A 83 17.96 -6.18 -15.09
N GLY A 84 17.48 -7.43 -15.12
CA GLY A 84 17.95 -8.45 -16.07
C GLY A 84 17.58 -8.19 -17.53
N ARG A 85 16.84 -7.11 -17.82
CA ARG A 85 16.46 -6.65 -19.16
C ARG A 85 17.15 -5.33 -19.55
N VAL A 86 17.90 -4.70 -18.65
CA VAL A 86 18.50 -3.37 -18.86
C VAL A 86 19.51 -3.38 -20.02
N SER A 87 20.37 -4.40 -20.10
CA SER A 87 21.36 -4.52 -21.17
C SER A 87 20.71 -4.76 -22.54
N GLU A 88 19.63 -5.55 -22.57
CA GLU A 88 18.83 -5.79 -23.78
C GLU A 88 18.17 -4.49 -24.25
N ALA A 89 17.55 -3.75 -23.34
CA ALA A 89 16.94 -2.45 -23.65
C ALA A 89 17.98 -1.43 -24.13
N ALA A 90 19.18 -1.41 -23.52
CA ALA A 90 20.26 -0.52 -23.95
C ALA A 90 20.71 -0.78 -25.39
N ALA A 91 20.68 -2.04 -25.84
CA ALA A 91 21.03 -2.41 -27.22
C ALA A 91 19.97 -1.98 -28.25
N GLN A 92 18.69 -1.90 -27.84
CA GLN A 92 17.57 -1.57 -28.73
C GLN A 92 17.28 -0.07 -28.84
N GLY A 93 17.80 0.73 -27.89
CA GLY A 93 17.75 2.19 -27.96
C GLY A 93 17.04 2.83 -26.76
N GLY A 94 16.85 4.15 -26.85
CA GLY A 94 16.35 4.95 -25.73
C GLY A 94 14.91 4.61 -25.30
N ASP A 95 14.05 4.26 -26.25
CA ASP A 95 12.62 4.05 -25.97
C ASP A 95 12.38 2.78 -25.15
N ALA A 96 13.13 1.71 -25.43
CA ALA A 96 13.12 0.49 -24.64
C ALA A 96 13.59 0.73 -23.20
N MET A 97 14.65 1.55 -23.02
CA MET A 97 15.13 1.93 -21.69
C MET A 97 14.08 2.73 -20.91
N TRP A 98 13.46 3.72 -21.56
CA TRP A 98 12.40 4.51 -20.95
C TRP A 98 11.19 3.66 -20.58
N PHE A 99 10.87 2.64 -21.37
CA PHE A 99 9.80 1.69 -21.03
C PHE A 99 10.07 0.96 -19.70
N LEU A 100 11.27 0.40 -19.50
CA LEU A 100 11.64 -0.27 -18.24
C LEU A 100 11.64 0.69 -17.04
N ILE A 101 12.16 1.90 -17.25
CA ILE A 101 12.16 2.97 -16.23
C ILE A 101 10.73 3.31 -15.82
N LEU A 102 9.86 3.58 -16.80
CA LEU A 102 8.49 3.98 -16.55
C LEU A 102 7.63 2.83 -16.00
N ALA A 103 7.94 1.57 -16.32
CA ALA A 103 7.32 0.43 -15.67
C ALA A 103 7.68 0.37 -14.17
N SER A 104 8.95 0.60 -13.82
CA SER A 104 9.40 0.66 -12.41
C SER A 104 8.75 1.83 -11.65
N VAL A 105 8.71 3.01 -12.26
CA VAL A 105 8.02 4.20 -11.70
C VAL A 105 6.53 3.95 -11.57
N GLY A 106 5.91 3.37 -12.60
CA GLY A 106 4.49 3.06 -12.63
C GLY A 106 4.09 2.10 -11.52
N ALA A 107 4.91 1.09 -11.24
CA ALA A 107 4.69 0.18 -10.11
C ALA A 107 4.70 0.93 -8.77
N ALA A 108 5.68 1.81 -8.52
CA ALA A 108 5.71 2.61 -7.31
C ALA A 108 4.50 3.57 -7.19
N VAL A 109 4.13 4.22 -8.28
CA VAL A 109 2.98 5.16 -8.31
C VAL A 109 1.67 4.42 -8.05
N ALA A 110 1.47 3.26 -8.69
CA ALA A 110 0.26 2.46 -8.54
C ALA A 110 0.05 2.07 -7.08
N ILE A 111 1.06 1.48 -6.41
CA ILE A 111 0.90 1.07 -5.01
C ILE A 111 0.66 2.25 -4.08
N ASN A 112 1.36 3.39 -4.26
CA ASN A 112 1.16 4.56 -3.42
C ASN A 112 -0.28 5.09 -3.53
N LEU A 113 -0.74 5.35 -4.74
CA LEU A 113 -2.08 5.92 -4.93
C LEU A 113 -3.18 4.96 -4.46
N GLY A 114 -2.97 3.65 -4.63
CA GLY A 114 -3.91 2.63 -4.19
C GLY A 114 -4.04 2.53 -2.67
N THR A 115 -2.93 2.62 -1.92
CA THR A 115 -2.93 2.47 -0.46
C THR A 115 -3.33 3.74 0.27
N MET A 116 -3.09 4.93 -0.32
CA MET A 116 -3.34 6.22 0.34
C MET A 116 -4.80 6.40 0.80
N LEU A 117 -5.76 6.30 -0.12
CA LEU A 117 -7.17 6.51 0.23
C LEU A 117 -7.77 5.34 1.01
N ALA A 118 -7.31 4.11 0.75
CA ALA A 118 -7.71 2.94 1.50
C ALA A 118 -7.37 3.08 2.99
N SER A 119 -6.17 3.59 3.30
CA SER A 119 -5.70 3.80 4.68
C SER A 119 -6.55 4.80 5.47
N ILE A 120 -6.94 5.93 4.85
CA ILE A 120 -7.84 6.89 5.49
C ILE A 120 -9.23 6.27 5.72
N GLY A 121 -9.73 5.53 4.72
CA GLY A 121 -11.01 4.83 4.81
C GLY A 121 -11.03 3.86 5.99
N GLN A 122 -10.01 2.99 6.08
CA GLN A 122 -9.89 2.01 7.17
C GLN A 122 -9.81 2.70 8.54
N GLY A 123 -9.00 3.76 8.67
CA GLY A 123 -8.90 4.54 9.91
C GLY A 123 -10.25 5.09 10.37
N LYS A 124 -11.05 5.66 9.45
CA LYS A 124 -12.38 6.20 9.75
C LYS A 124 -13.38 5.11 10.16
N VAL A 125 -13.33 3.93 9.53
CA VAL A 125 -14.23 2.83 9.88
C VAL A 125 -13.89 2.29 11.28
N VAL A 126 -12.59 2.18 11.61
CA VAL A 126 -12.15 1.76 12.95
C VAL A 126 -12.55 2.77 14.01
N GLU A 127 -12.32 4.08 13.76
CA GLU A 127 -12.79 5.20 14.59
C GLU A 127 -14.29 5.09 14.89
N SER A 128 -15.12 4.96 13.86
CA SER A 128 -16.57 4.84 14.03
C SER A 128 -16.97 3.57 14.81
N ALA A 129 -16.27 2.46 14.61
CA ALA A 129 -16.56 1.22 15.33
C ALA A 129 -16.24 1.33 16.83
N VAL A 130 -15.10 1.90 17.21
CA VAL A 130 -14.74 2.04 18.63
C VAL A 130 -15.65 3.02 19.36
N GLU A 131 -16.06 4.12 18.70
CA GLU A 131 -17.06 5.05 19.25
C GLU A 131 -18.41 4.37 19.44
N SER A 132 -18.86 3.61 18.43
CA SER A 132 -20.14 2.90 18.49
C SER A 132 -20.16 1.84 19.59
N ILE A 133 -19.05 1.14 19.83
CA ILE A 133 -18.93 0.17 20.94
C ILE A 133 -19.01 0.89 22.29
N ALA A 134 -18.36 2.03 22.44
CA ALA A 134 -18.44 2.80 23.68
C ALA A 134 -19.85 3.33 23.96
N GLU A 135 -20.58 3.75 22.92
CA GLU A 135 -21.97 4.21 23.03
C GLU A 135 -22.98 3.08 23.24
N GLN A 136 -22.78 1.92 22.60
CA GLN A 136 -23.67 0.76 22.68
C GLN A 136 -22.91 -0.55 22.90
N PRO A 137 -22.46 -0.83 24.15
CA PRO A 137 -21.73 -2.05 24.49
C PRO A 137 -22.48 -3.35 24.17
N GLU A 138 -23.82 -3.32 24.29
CA GLU A 138 -24.69 -4.47 24.05
C GLU A 138 -24.64 -4.98 22.59
N ALA A 139 -24.29 -4.10 21.64
CA ALA A 139 -24.19 -4.42 20.22
C ALA A 139 -22.74 -4.65 19.73
N ARG A 140 -21.76 -4.71 20.65
CA ARG A 140 -20.33 -4.76 20.30
C ARG A 140 -19.92 -5.86 19.33
N ASP A 141 -20.53 -7.05 19.46
CA ASP A 141 -20.23 -8.21 18.62
C ASP A 141 -20.75 -8.00 17.19
N GLU A 142 -21.91 -7.36 17.04
CA GLU A 142 -22.48 -7.02 15.73
C GLU A 142 -21.69 -5.91 15.05
N ILE A 143 -21.32 -4.87 15.81
CA ILE A 143 -20.46 -3.77 15.32
C ILE A 143 -19.10 -4.32 14.85
N SER A 144 -18.46 -5.19 15.63
CA SER A 144 -17.17 -5.79 15.28
C SER A 144 -17.25 -6.65 14.02
N ARG A 145 -18.33 -7.43 13.85
CA ARG A 145 -18.56 -8.20 12.61
C ARG A 145 -18.69 -7.30 11.39
N SER A 146 -19.47 -6.23 11.51
CA SER A 146 -19.64 -5.23 10.43
C SER A 146 -18.31 -4.53 10.08
N LEU A 147 -17.52 -4.19 11.10
CA LEU A 147 -16.17 -3.63 10.94
C LEU A 147 -15.28 -4.56 10.11
N TYR A 148 -15.19 -5.85 10.45
CA TYR A 148 -14.29 -6.77 9.74
C TYR A 148 -14.66 -6.95 8.28
N ILE A 149 -15.95 -7.01 7.97
CA ILE A 149 -16.43 -7.06 6.57
C ILE A 149 -16.01 -5.76 5.85
N SER A 150 -16.19 -4.61 6.49
CA SER A 150 -15.83 -3.31 5.92
C SER A 150 -14.32 -3.19 5.67
N LEU A 151 -13.49 -3.60 6.63
CA LEU A 151 -12.02 -3.63 6.50
C LEU A 151 -11.59 -4.56 5.38
N ALA A 152 -12.15 -5.76 5.28
CA ALA A 152 -11.82 -6.72 4.22
C ALA A 152 -12.14 -6.18 2.82
N LEU A 153 -13.26 -5.46 2.67
CA LEU A 153 -13.63 -4.84 1.39
C LEU A 153 -12.68 -3.69 1.04
N LEU A 154 -12.33 -2.83 2.00
CA LEU A 154 -11.34 -1.76 1.80
C LEU A 154 -9.95 -2.30 1.45
N GLU A 155 -9.56 -3.42 2.07
CA GLU A 155 -8.30 -4.10 1.83
C GLU A 155 -8.14 -4.52 0.36
N SER A 156 -9.23 -4.98 -0.28
CA SER A 156 -9.20 -5.39 -1.69
C SER A 156 -8.72 -4.29 -2.63
N LEU A 157 -9.02 -3.01 -2.33
CA LEU A 157 -8.63 -1.86 -3.16
C LEU A 157 -7.10 -1.71 -3.22
N ALA A 158 -6.45 -1.92 -2.08
CA ALA A 158 -5.01 -1.90 -1.96
C ALA A 158 -4.36 -3.08 -2.68
N LEU A 159 -4.95 -4.26 -2.53
CA LEU A 159 -4.48 -5.47 -3.22
C LEU A 159 -4.58 -5.32 -4.74
N TYR A 160 -5.58 -4.63 -5.29
CA TYR A 160 -5.64 -4.36 -6.73
C TYR A 160 -4.44 -3.54 -7.20
N ALA A 161 -4.06 -2.50 -6.46
CA ALA A 161 -2.89 -1.68 -6.77
C ALA A 161 -1.57 -2.45 -6.62
N LEU A 162 -1.47 -3.31 -5.60
CA LEU A 162 -0.33 -4.21 -5.42
C LEU A 162 -0.21 -5.18 -6.60
N ILE A 163 -1.30 -5.83 -7.00
CA ILE A 163 -1.33 -6.76 -8.14
C ILE A 163 -0.86 -6.05 -9.40
N VAL A 164 -1.37 -4.85 -9.71
CA VAL A 164 -0.93 -4.07 -10.88
C VAL A 164 0.56 -3.73 -10.79
N SER A 165 1.05 -3.33 -9.62
CA SER A 165 2.49 -3.07 -9.42
C SER A 165 3.35 -4.30 -9.68
N LEU A 166 2.91 -5.47 -9.20
CA LEU A 166 3.60 -6.74 -9.43
C LEU A 166 3.53 -7.17 -10.90
N ILE A 167 2.41 -6.94 -11.60
CA ILE A 167 2.31 -7.20 -13.04
C ILE A 167 3.30 -6.33 -13.80
N LEU A 168 3.37 -5.03 -13.50
CA LEU A 168 4.31 -4.11 -14.18
C LEU A 168 5.77 -4.54 -14.02
N LEU A 169 6.14 -5.15 -12.89
CA LEU A 169 7.49 -5.62 -12.61
C LEU A 169 7.76 -7.02 -13.18
N TYR A 170 6.87 -8.00 -12.94
CA TYR A 170 7.16 -9.41 -13.18
C TYR A 170 6.46 -10.02 -14.40
N ALA A 171 5.34 -9.45 -14.84
CA ALA A 171 4.46 -10.10 -15.81
C ALA A 171 3.90 -9.09 -16.83
N ASN A 172 4.67 -8.06 -17.17
CA ASN A 172 4.22 -6.99 -18.05
C ASN A 172 4.12 -7.52 -19.49
N PRO A 173 2.90 -7.70 -20.04
CA PRO A 173 2.72 -8.36 -21.34
C PRO A 173 3.23 -7.51 -22.51
N LEU A 174 3.54 -6.24 -22.26
CA LEU A 174 4.04 -5.32 -23.27
C LEU A 174 5.58 -5.38 -23.40
N LEU A 175 6.28 -6.07 -22.49
CA LEU A 175 7.74 -6.20 -22.53
C LEU A 175 8.22 -6.82 -23.83
N GLU A 176 7.63 -7.93 -24.26
CA GLU A 176 8.04 -8.62 -25.50
C GLU A 176 7.75 -7.79 -26.74
N THR A 177 6.66 -7.03 -26.73
CA THR A 177 6.30 -6.12 -27.84
C THR A 177 7.33 -5.01 -28.01
N VAL A 178 7.86 -4.49 -26.91
CA VAL A 178 8.82 -3.36 -26.91
C VAL A 178 10.26 -3.84 -27.08
N LEU A 179 10.61 -4.95 -26.44
CA LEU A 179 11.96 -5.54 -26.48
C LEU A 179 12.15 -6.52 -27.65
N GLY A 180 11.15 -6.74 -28.50
CA GLY A 180 11.29 -7.55 -29.70
C GLY A 180 11.75 -8.99 -29.45
N ALA A 181 11.32 -9.61 -28.34
CA ALA A 181 11.60 -11.01 -28.07
C ALA A 181 10.59 -11.90 -28.82
N GLY A 182 10.92 -12.21 -30.08
CA GLY A 182 10.40 -13.36 -30.83
C GLY A 182 11.56 -14.25 -31.24
#